data_AF-A0A2W6AKH1-F1
#
_entry.id   AF-A0A2W6AKH1-F1
#
_cell.length_a   1.000
_cell.length_b   1.000
_cell.length_c   1.000
_cell.angle_alpha   90.00
_cell.angle_beta   90.00
_cell.angle_gamma   90.00
#
_symmetry.space_group_name_H-M   'P 1'
#
loop_
_entity.id
_entity.type
_entity.pdbx_description
1 polymer ?
#
loop_
_entity_poly.entity_id
_entity_poly.type
_entity_poly.pdbx_seq_one_letter_code
_entity_poly.pdbx_strand_id
1 'polypeptide(L)'
;MNRESQLEGAIERIVQDPHLHARWLNTFSYLEYVGFRKIVKSQRAEVLTAAILGHACEEGRHALGLKRLAVKLGGAEFDSYAPEVLLCGEEAEAYFQDLDKACDAAFADRSGEERGKLTYGYVTWLVERRALDVYQVYKRAIGDSEIARKLGGLLAEESKHLADVEALLHAGDPEFPVRSKEFEEIEAALYQNFIGALSRELGGMAAIATPVSA
;
A
#
# COMPACT_ATOMS: atom_id res chain seq x y z
N MET A 1 -8.67 -18.48 10.29
CA MET A 1 -8.60 -17.07 10.73
C MET A 1 -9.04 -16.21 9.55
N ASN A 2 -9.91 -15.22 9.77
CA ASN A 2 -10.28 -14.21 8.78
C ASN A 2 -9.04 -13.35 8.44
N ARG A 3 -8.90 -12.84 7.21
CA ARG A 3 -7.81 -11.94 6.78
C ARG A 3 -7.65 -10.71 7.67
N GLU A 4 -8.75 -10.08 8.06
CA GLU A 4 -8.77 -8.95 8.99
C GLU A 4 -8.14 -9.32 10.34
N SER A 5 -8.53 -10.49 10.90
CA SER A 5 -7.92 -10.98 12.15
C SER A 5 -6.44 -11.36 12.03
N GLN A 6 -5.96 -11.70 10.81
CA GLN A 6 -4.52 -11.91 10.56
C GLN A 6 -3.76 -10.59 10.58
N LEU A 7 -4.28 -9.57 9.89
CA LEU A 7 -3.69 -8.24 9.86
C LEU A 7 -3.67 -7.61 11.27
N GLU A 8 -4.79 -7.68 11.99
CA GLU A 8 -4.90 -7.15 13.35
C GLU A 8 -3.85 -7.76 14.28
N GLY A 9 -3.76 -9.10 14.33
CA GLY A 9 -2.76 -9.78 15.15
C GLY A 9 -1.31 -9.48 14.73
N ALA A 10 -1.05 -9.31 13.43
CA ALA A 10 0.27 -8.91 12.93
C ALA A 10 0.62 -7.48 13.39
N ILE A 11 -0.30 -6.54 13.22
CA ILE A 11 -0.10 -5.14 13.62
C ILE A 11 0.07 -5.02 15.14
N GLU A 12 -0.75 -5.70 15.94
CA GLU A 12 -0.63 -5.72 17.40
C GLU A 12 0.77 -6.13 17.85
N ARG A 13 1.33 -7.15 17.20
CA ARG A 13 2.70 -7.59 17.46
C ARG A 13 3.74 -6.57 17.00
N ILE A 14 3.56 -6.00 15.82
CA ILE A 14 4.49 -5.02 15.24
C ILE A 14 4.61 -3.79 16.14
N VAL A 15 3.49 -3.24 16.63
CA VAL A 15 3.49 -1.98 17.39
C VAL A 15 4.04 -2.10 18.80
N GLN A 16 4.22 -3.33 19.31
CA GLN A 16 4.82 -3.59 20.62
C GLN A 16 6.35 -3.59 20.59
N ASP A 17 6.97 -3.71 19.41
CA ASP A 17 8.42 -3.68 19.22
C ASP A 17 8.80 -2.43 18.40
N PRO A 18 9.52 -1.46 18.98
CA PRO A 18 9.89 -0.22 18.29
C PRO A 18 10.65 -0.43 16.98
N HIS A 19 11.48 -1.47 16.89
CA HIS A 19 12.25 -1.76 15.68
C HIS A 19 11.34 -2.36 14.59
N LEU A 20 10.45 -3.30 14.94
CA LEU A 20 9.44 -3.80 14.00
C LEU A 20 8.50 -2.68 13.54
N HIS A 21 8.07 -1.82 14.47
CA HIS A 21 7.21 -0.68 14.18
C HIS A 21 7.91 0.32 13.24
N ALA A 22 9.21 0.56 13.41
CA ALA A 22 9.98 1.37 12.47
C ALA A 22 10.07 0.72 11.08
N ARG A 23 10.33 -0.60 10.99
CA ARG A 23 10.32 -1.33 9.69
C ARG A 23 8.95 -1.28 9.03
N TRP A 24 7.87 -1.36 9.79
CA TRP A 24 6.49 -1.25 9.30
C TRP A 24 6.19 0.12 8.69
N LEU A 25 6.50 1.19 9.41
CA LEU A 25 6.40 2.56 8.88
C LEU A 25 7.26 2.76 7.63
N ASN A 26 8.45 2.16 7.62
CA ASN A 26 9.36 2.26 6.49
C ASN A 26 8.85 1.49 5.26
N THR A 27 8.15 0.38 5.48
CA THR A 27 7.50 -0.42 4.44
C THR A 27 6.32 0.33 3.83
N PHE A 28 5.48 0.98 4.64
CA PHE A 28 4.44 1.85 4.08
C PHE A 28 5.01 3.04 3.33
N SER A 29 6.03 3.69 3.91
CA SER A 29 6.78 4.73 3.20
C SER A 29 7.28 4.27 1.83
N TYR A 30 7.73 3.01 1.74
CA TYR A 30 8.19 2.42 0.49
C TYR A 30 7.03 2.20 -0.50
N LEU A 31 5.88 1.73 -0.04
CA LEU A 31 4.69 1.53 -0.87
C LEU A 31 4.12 2.84 -1.43
N GLU A 32 4.03 3.90 -0.62
CA GLU A 32 3.64 5.23 -1.12
C GLU A 32 4.64 5.75 -2.16
N TYR A 33 5.93 5.48 -1.96
CA TYR A 33 6.94 5.78 -2.98
C TYR A 33 6.74 4.97 -4.27
N VAL A 34 6.35 3.69 -4.17
CA VAL A 34 6.02 2.85 -5.33
C VAL A 34 4.81 3.41 -6.07
N GLY A 35 3.76 3.84 -5.35
CA GLY A 35 2.59 4.55 -5.89
C GLY A 35 2.99 5.80 -6.66
N PHE A 36 3.70 6.71 -6.00
CA PHE A 36 4.29 7.91 -6.63
C PHE A 36 5.07 7.57 -7.91
N ARG A 37 6.00 6.62 -7.84
CA ARG A 37 6.85 6.21 -8.97
C ARG A 37 6.01 5.67 -10.12
N LYS A 38 4.95 4.91 -9.85
CA LYS A 38 4.03 4.40 -10.86
C LYS A 38 3.31 5.53 -11.58
N ILE A 39 2.77 6.51 -10.85
CA ILE A 39 2.07 7.65 -11.46
C ILE A 39 3.02 8.42 -12.39
N VAL A 40 4.23 8.75 -11.91
CA VAL A 40 5.17 9.56 -12.69
C VAL A 40 5.75 8.82 -13.90
N LYS A 41 5.93 7.49 -13.83
CA LYS A 41 6.54 6.70 -14.93
C LYS A 41 5.55 6.15 -15.94
N SER A 42 4.33 5.81 -15.53
CA SER A 42 3.37 5.12 -16.41
C SER A 42 2.53 6.07 -17.26
N GLN A 43 2.33 7.30 -16.79
CA GLN A 43 1.44 8.25 -17.45
C GLN A 43 2.12 8.96 -18.61
N ARG A 44 1.40 9.08 -19.73
CA ARG A 44 1.86 9.85 -20.88
C ARG A 44 1.63 11.34 -20.68
N ALA A 45 2.48 12.17 -21.25
CA ALA A 45 2.39 13.63 -21.10
C ALA A 45 1.04 14.19 -21.56
N GLU A 46 0.40 13.60 -22.56
CA GLU A 46 -0.87 14.07 -23.11
C GLU A 46 -2.07 13.82 -22.18
N VAL A 47 -1.96 12.87 -21.25
CA VAL A 47 -3.03 12.51 -20.31
C VAL A 47 -2.78 13.00 -18.89
N LEU A 48 -1.61 13.61 -18.63
CA LEU A 48 -1.28 14.19 -17.33
C LEU A 48 -2.12 15.43 -17.05
N THR A 49 -3.12 15.27 -16.20
CA THR A 49 -3.94 16.37 -15.71
C THR A 49 -3.38 16.95 -14.41
N ALA A 50 -3.84 18.15 -14.04
CA ALA A 50 -3.52 18.74 -12.74
C ALA A 50 -3.94 17.83 -11.57
N ALA A 51 -5.02 17.05 -11.71
CA ALA A 51 -5.47 16.10 -10.70
C ALA A 51 -4.46 14.93 -10.54
N ILE A 52 -4.00 14.34 -11.63
CA ILE A 52 -3.00 13.25 -11.60
C ILE A 52 -1.67 13.74 -11.04
N LEU A 53 -1.24 14.95 -11.41
CA LEU A 53 -0.03 15.56 -10.86
C LEU A 53 -0.17 15.88 -9.37
N GLY A 54 -1.34 16.38 -8.96
CA GLY A 54 -1.67 16.62 -7.55
C GLY A 54 -1.59 15.34 -6.72
N HIS A 55 -2.21 14.28 -7.21
CA HIS A 55 -2.16 12.95 -6.59
C HIS A 55 -0.70 12.47 -6.46
N ALA A 56 0.12 12.52 -7.53
CA ALA A 56 1.54 12.16 -7.42
C ALA A 56 2.30 12.97 -6.36
N CYS A 57 2.03 14.28 -6.24
CA CYS A 57 2.65 15.09 -5.19
C CYS A 57 2.21 14.67 -3.77
N GLU A 58 0.96 14.25 -3.62
CA GLU A 58 0.39 13.76 -2.35
C GLU A 58 1.05 12.43 -1.95
N GLU A 59 1.15 11.45 -2.86
CA GLU A 59 1.87 10.17 -2.67
C GLU A 59 3.31 10.39 -2.20
N GLY A 60 4.04 11.28 -2.89
CA GLY A 60 5.43 11.60 -2.54
C GLY A 60 5.54 12.23 -1.14
N ARG A 61 4.55 13.01 -0.73
CA ARG A 61 4.49 13.61 0.61
C ARG A 61 4.14 12.56 1.67
N HIS A 62 3.25 11.61 1.38
CA HIS A 62 2.94 10.49 2.27
C HIS A 62 4.17 9.63 2.52
N ALA A 63 4.87 9.23 1.45
CA ALA A 63 6.13 8.52 1.52
C ALA A 63 7.14 9.24 2.43
N LEU A 64 7.39 10.53 2.17
CA LEU A 64 8.31 11.33 3.00
C LEU A 64 7.84 11.45 4.46
N GLY A 65 6.54 11.59 4.69
CA GLY A 65 5.94 11.70 6.02
C GLY A 65 6.16 10.44 6.86
N LEU A 66 5.89 9.28 6.27
CA LEU A 66 6.07 7.96 6.89
C LEU A 66 7.56 7.63 7.09
N LYS A 67 8.42 7.96 6.11
CA LYS A 67 9.88 7.85 6.24
C LYS A 67 10.38 8.58 7.48
N ARG A 68 9.97 9.84 7.65
CA ARG A 68 10.37 10.65 8.80
C ARG A 68 9.91 10.05 10.13
N LEU A 69 8.75 9.40 10.16
CA LEU A 69 8.29 8.67 11.35
C LEU A 69 9.15 7.43 11.60
N ALA A 70 9.48 6.65 10.57
CA ALA A 70 10.35 5.48 10.68
C ALA A 70 11.74 5.87 11.22
N VAL A 71 12.36 6.91 10.67
CA VAL A 71 13.66 7.45 11.13
C VAL A 71 13.57 7.98 12.56
N LYS A 72 12.48 8.66 12.92
CA LYS A 72 12.27 9.15 14.29
C LYS A 72 12.18 8.00 15.30
N LEU A 73 11.55 6.90 14.92
CA LEU A 73 11.29 5.76 15.79
C LEU A 73 12.48 4.80 15.89
N GLY A 74 13.11 4.47 14.76
CA GLY A 74 14.17 3.47 14.66
C GLY A 74 15.58 4.03 14.43
N GLY A 75 15.74 5.33 14.17
CA GLY A 75 17.04 5.96 13.94
C GLY A 75 17.46 6.05 12.48
N ALA A 76 18.70 6.50 12.25
CA ALA A 76 19.20 6.86 10.91
C ALA A 76 19.31 5.69 9.92
N GLU A 77 19.39 4.45 10.40
CA GLU A 77 19.42 3.24 9.56
C GLU A 77 18.15 3.10 8.69
N PHE A 78 17.02 3.64 9.16
CA PHE A 78 15.74 3.67 8.44
C PHE A 78 15.66 4.74 7.34
N ASP A 79 16.71 5.55 7.14
CA ASP A 79 16.78 6.57 6.08
C ASP A 79 17.13 5.95 4.71
N SER A 80 16.60 4.76 4.44
CA SER A 80 16.74 4.03 3.18
C SER A 80 15.59 3.03 3.02
N TYR A 81 15.45 2.45 1.83
CA TYR A 81 14.57 1.30 1.59
C TYR A 81 15.39 0.02 1.41
N ALA A 82 16.50 -0.09 2.14
CA ALA A 82 17.31 -1.30 2.09
C ALA A 82 16.50 -2.49 2.68
N PRO A 83 16.65 -3.72 2.14
CA PRO A 83 15.80 -4.86 2.49
C PRO A 83 15.68 -5.15 3.99
N GLU A 84 16.74 -4.88 4.74
CA GLU A 84 16.89 -5.18 6.16
C GLU A 84 16.00 -4.27 7.04
N VAL A 85 15.69 -3.07 6.54
CA VAL A 85 14.86 -2.08 7.24
C VAL A 85 13.42 -2.03 6.73
N LEU A 86 13.01 -3.02 5.93
CA LEU A 86 11.64 -3.23 5.46
C LEU A 86 11.08 -4.54 6.02
N LEU A 87 9.77 -4.64 6.19
CA LEU A 87 9.06 -5.89 6.46
C LEU A 87 8.47 -6.39 5.14
N CYS A 88 8.85 -7.61 4.72
CA CYS A 88 8.37 -8.21 3.47
C CYS A 88 8.44 -7.25 2.26
N GLY A 89 9.55 -6.51 2.12
CA GLY A 89 9.65 -5.44 1.12
C GLY A 89 9.47 -5.92 -0.32
N GLU A 90 9.99 -7.10 -0.65
CA GLU A 90 9.83 -7.72 -1.97
C GLU A 90 8.38 -8.14 -2.22
N GLU A 91 7.73 -8.79 -1.25
CA GLU A 91 6.33 -9.21 -1.37
C GLU A 91 5.36 -8.02 -1.39
N ALA A 92 5.68 -6.95 -0.65
CA ALA A 92 4.92 -5.70 -0.66
C ALA A 92 4.98 -5.02 -2.04
N GLU A 93 6.17 -4.93 -2.65
CA GLU A 93 6.29 -4.41 -4.03
C GLU A 93 5.64 -5.37 -5.04
N ALA A 94 5.82 -6.68 -4.90
CA ALA A 94 5.23 -7.68 -5.78
C ALA A 94 3.70 -7.56 -5.81
N TYR A 95 3.04 -7.32 -4.66
CA TYR A 95 1.61 -7.04 -4.60
C TYR A 95 1.20 -5.92 -5.57
N PHE A 96 1.88 -4.77 -5.54
CA PHE A 96 1.61 -3.63 -6.45
C PHE A 96 1.93 -3.93 -7.92
N GLN A 97 2.99 -4.70 -8.18
CA GLN A 97 3.42 -5.01 -9.54
C GLN A 97 2.52 -6.06 -10.19
N ASP A 98 2.08 -7.06 -9.44
CA ASP A 98 1.26 -8.14 -9.97
C ASP A 98 -0.19 -7.69 -10.15
N LEU A 99 -0.70 -6.80 -9.29
CA LEU A 99 -2.00 -6.15 -9.50
C LEU A 99 -2.01 -5.33 -10.80
N ASP A 100 -0.95 -4.55 -11.01
CA ASP A 100 -0.77 -3.75 -12.22
C ASP A 100 -0.71 -4.58 -13.49
N LYS A 101 0.08 -5.67 -13.49
CA LYS A 101 0.11 -6.63 -14.61
C LYS A 101 -1.24 -7.27 -14.85
N ALA A 102 -1.98 -7.65 -13.80
CA ALA A 102 -3.28 -8.29 -13.94
C ALA A 102 -4.31 -7.34 -14.57
N CYS A 103 -4.39 -6.10 -14.09
CA CYS A 103 -5.24 -5.07 -14.69
C CYS A 103 -4.81 -4.77 -16.13
N ASP A 104 -3.51 -4.61 -16.38
CA ASP A 104 -2.97 -4.32 -17.71
C ASP A 104 -3.24 -5.45 -18.72
N ALA A 105 -3.17 -6.71 -18.29
CA ALA A 105 -3.48 -7.86 -19.14
C ALA A 105 -4.98 -7.93 -19.49
N ALA A 106 -5.86 -7.54 -18.56
CA ALA A 106 -7.31 -7.56 -18.76
C ALA A 106 -7.81 -6.52 -19.78
N PHE A 107 -6.99 -5.54 -20.14
CA PHE A 107 -7.29 -4.51 -21.16
C PHE A 107 -6.37 -4.61 -22.39
N ALA A 108 -5.77 -5.77 -22.62
CA ALA A 108 -4.83 -5.96 -23.74
C ALA A 108 -5.47 -5.81 -25.14
N ASP A 109 -6.79 -5.95 -25.23
CA ASP A 109 -7.60 -5.75 -26.43
C ASP A 109 -7.92 -4.26 -26.72
N ARG A 110 -7.67 -3.36 -25.77
CA ARG A 110 -8.00 -1.94 -25.87
C ARG A 110 -6.88 -1.13 -26.52
N SER A 111 -7.25 0.08 -26.96
CA SER A 111 -6.25 1.05 -27.43
C SER A 111 -5.25 1.38 -26.33
N GLY A 112 -4.00 1.71 -26.67
CA GLY A 112 -2.97 1.97 -25.65
C GLY A 112 -3.32 3.11 -24.69
N GLU A 113 -4.09 4.11 -25.13
CA GLU A 113 -4.59 5.19 -24.28
C GLU A 113 -5.68 4.71 -23.31
N GLU A 114 -6.69 4.00 -23.83
CA GLU A 114 -7.79 3.44 -23.02
C GLU A 114 -7.28 2.42 -22.01
N ARG A 115 -6.40 1.50 -22.45
CA ARG A 115 -5.70 0.54 -21.61
C ARG A 115 -4.95 1.23 -20.47
N GLY A 116 -4.11 2.22 -20.78
CA GLY A 116 -3.36 2.95 -19.76
C GLY A 116 -4.25 3.66 -18.74
N LYS A 117 -5.33 4.28 -19.20
CA LYS A 117 -6.30 4.97 -18.33
C LYS A 117 -7.06 4.00 -17.42
N LEU A 118 -7.54 2.88 -17.97
CA LEU A 118 -8.30 1.88 -17.20
C LEU A 118 -7.39 1.14 -16.21
N THR A 119 -6.20 0.72 -16.63
CA THR A 119 -5.20 0.10 -15.74
C THR A 119 -4.87 1.04 -14.58
N TYR A 120 -4.55 2.30 -14.86
CA TYR A 120 -4.30 3.29 -13.82
C TYR A 120 -5.49 3.42 -12.86
N GLY A 121 -6.70 3.60 -13.40
CA GLY A 121 -7.91 3.77 -12.60
C GLY A 121 -8.14 2.59 -11.64
N TYR A 122 -8.12 1.36 -12.15
CA TYR A 122 -8.40 0.17 -11.33
C TYR A 122 -7.30 -0.10 -10.30
N VAL A 123 -6.03 0.01 -10.68
CA VAL A 123 -4.91 -0.22 -9.75
C VAL A 123 -4.95 0.80 -8.62
N THR A 124 -5.09 2.09 -8.93
CA THR A 124 -5.22 3.15 -7.93
C THR A 124 -6.44 2.89 -7.04
N TRP A 125 -7.62 2.67 -7.60
CA TRP A 125 -8.84 2.43 -6.81
C TRP A 125 -8.69 1.27 -5.81
N LEU A 126 -8.10 0.16 -6.23
CA LEU A 126 -7.89 -1.01 -5.37
C LEU A 126 -6.83 -0.75 -4.28
N VAL A 127 -5.73 -0.10 -4.65
CA VAL A 127 -4.67 0.26 -3.70
C VAL A 127 -5.18 1.24 -2.65
N GLU A 128 -5.90 2.29 -3.04
CA GLU A 128 -6.46 3.27 -2.09
C GLU A 128 -7.41 2.62 -1.09
N ARG A 129 -8.28 1.72 -1.57
CA ARG A 129 -9.18 0.98 -0.68
C ARG A 129 -8.42 0.13 0.31
N ARG A 130 -7.39 -0.57 -0.15
CA ARG A 130 -6.54 -1.39 0.72
C ARG A 130 -5.77 -0.52 1.72
N ALA A 131 -5.26 0.63 1.30
CA ALA A 131 -4.58 1.59 2.16
C ALA A 131 -5.51 2.08 3.28
N LEU A 132 -6.74 2.47 2.95
CA LEU A 132 -7.75 2.87 3.93
C LEU A 132 -8.01 1.76 4.98
N ASP A 133 -8.24 0.52 4.54
CA ASP A 133 -8.45 -0.62 5.45
C ASP A 133 -7.26 -0.80 6.41
N VAL A 134 -6.06 -0.86 5.84
CA VAL A 134 -4.83 -1.15 6.58
C VAL A 134 -4.49 -0.01 7.55
N TYR A 135 -4.57 1.24 7.10
CA TYR A 135 -4.29 2.39 7.95
C TYR A 135 -5.31 2.59 9.06
N GLN A 136 -6.58 2.23 8.84
CA GLN A 136 -7.58 2.24 9.89
C GLN A 136 -7.27 1.21 10.98
N VAL A 137 -6.96 -0.04 10.59
CA VAL A 137 -6.55 -1.08 11.54
C VAL A 137 -5.31 -0.64 12.32
N TYR A 138 -4.31 -0.13 11.61
CA TYR A 138 -3.08 0.34 12.21
C TYR A 138 -3.30 1.50 13.19
N LYS A 139 -4.11 2.49 12.81
CA LYS A 139 -4.47 3.63 13.66
C LYS A 139 -5.19 3.19 14.93
N ARG A 140 -6.05 2.17 14.88
CA ARG A 140 -6.68 1.60 16.08
C ARG A 140 -5.65 1.02 17.03
N ALA A 141 -4.68 0.27 16.52
CA ALA A 141 -3.66 -0.40 17.33
C ALA A 141 -2.72 0.56 18.07
N ILE A 142 -2.39 1.70 17.47
CA ILE A 142 -1.43 2.68 18.04
C ILE A 142 -2.10 3.78 18.90
N GLY A 143 -3.43 3.77 19.05
CA GLY A 143 -4.19 4.71 19.88
C GLY A 143 -3.98 6.19 19.53
N ASP A 144 -4.11 7.09 20.52
CA ASP A 144 -3.86 8.53 20.35
C ASP A 144 -2.35 8.86 20.41
N SER A 145 -1.63 8.40 19.39
CA SER A 145 -0.21 8.71 19.19
C SER A 145 0.01 9.83 18.17
N GLU A 146 1.22 10.40 18.14
CA GLU A 146 1.61 11.33 17.07
C GLU A 146 1.49 10.69 15.69
N ILE A 147 1.85 9.40 15.58
CA ILE A 147 1.72 8.61 14.36
C ILE A 147 0.25 8.55 13.94
N ALA A 148 -0.68 8.26 14.86
CA ALA A 148 -2.11 8.22 14.56
C ALA A 148 -2.67 9.55 14.04
N ARG A 149 -2.17 10.69 14.53
CA ARG A 149 -2.56 12.01 14.02
C ARG A 149 -2.08 12.22 12.59
N LYS A 150 -0.84 11.82 12.27
CA LYS A 150 -0.32 11.88 10.89
C LYS A 150 -1.10 10.97 9.95
N LEU A 151 -1.38 9.74 10.36
CA LEU A 151 -2.24 8.82 9.60
C LEU A 151 -3.65 9.39 9.40
N GLY A 152 -4.16 10.20 10.33
CA GLY A 152 -5.45 10.87 10.18
C GLY A 152 -5.49 11.83 8.98
N GLY A 153 -4.41 12.57 8.73
CA GLY A 153 -4.31 13.44 7.55
C GLY A 153 -4.19 12.64 6.26
N LEU A 154 -3.35 11.61 6.27
CA LEU A 154 -3.16 10.70 5.14
C LEU A 154 -4.48 10.01 4.74
N LEU A 155 -5.21 9.42 5.69
CA LEU A 155 -6.51 8.76 5.46
C LEU A 155 -7.55 9.68 4.82
N ALA A 156 -7.54 10.97 5.16
CA ALA A 156 -8.47 11.94 4.57
C ALA A 156 -8.13 12.22 3.09
N GLU A 157 -6.85 12.14 2.73
CA GLU A 157 -6.36 12.28 1.36
C GLU A 157 -6.69 11.02 0.55
N GLU A 158 -6.42 9.82 1.06
CA GLU A 158 -6.75 8.55 0.35
C GLU A 158 -8.25 8.43 0.09
N SER A 159 -9.08 8.88 1.05
CA SER A 159 -10.55 8.86 0.89
C SER A 159 -11.00 9.75 -0.27
N LYS A 160 -10.30 10.86 -0.50
CA LYS A 160 -10.55 11.76 -1.63
C LYS A 160 -10.05 11.14 -2.93
N HIS A 161 -8.83 10.60 -2.95
CA HIS A 161 -8.28 9.91 -4.13
C HIS A 161 -9.17 8.77 -4.58
N LEU A 162 -9.65 7.97 -3.63
CA LEU A 162 -10.57 6.88 -3.88
C LEU A 162 -11.85 7.36 -4.57
N ALA A 163 -12.47 8.44 -4.07
CA ALA A 163 -13.67 9.00 -4.66
C ALA A 163 -13.42 9.54 -6.08
N ASP A 164 -12.29 10.24 -6.28
CA ASP A 164 -11.92 10.80 -7.58
C ASP A 164 -11.67 9.71 -8.63
N VAL A 165 -10.96 8.63 -8.27
CA VAL A 165 -10.67 7.53 -9.18
C VAL A 165 -11.90 6.65 -9.44
N GLU A 166 -12.76 6.44 -8.45
CA GLU A 166 -14.02 5.72 -8.62
C GLU A 166 -14.95 6.46 -9.59
N ALA A 167 -15.04 7.79 -9.49
CA ALA A 167 -15.78 8.61 -10.44
C ALA A 167 -15.20 8.50 -11.87
N LEU A 168 -13.87 8.44 -12.00
CA LEU A 168 -13.21 8.21 -13.29
C LEU A 168 -13.57 6.85 -13.89
N LEU A 169 -13.60 5.79 -13.07
CA LEU A 169 -13.94 4.44 -13.51
C LEU A 169 -15.42 4.33 -13.91
N HIS A 170 -16.34 4.89 -13.12
CA HIS A 170 -17.77 4.93 -13.47
C HIS A 170 -18.02 5.66 -14.80
N ALA A 171 -17.28 6.72 -15.08
CA ALA A 171 -17.40 7.46 -16.33
C ALA A 171 -16.67 6.79 -17.51
N GLY A 172 -15.61 6.02 -17.23
CA GLY A 172 -14.69 5.48 -18.22
C GLY A 172 -14.92 4.01 -18.59
N ASP A 173 -15.60 3.23 -17.75
CA ASP A 173 -15.85 1.80 -17.96
C ASP A 173 -17.32 1.44 -17.72
N PRO A 174 -18.13 1.22 -18.78
CA PRO A 174 -19.51 0.76 -18.65
C PRO A 174 -19.65 -0.59 -17.92
N GLU A 175 -18.60 -1.41 -17.89
CA GLU A 175 -18.60 -2.71 -17.23
C GLU A 175 -18.09 -2.64 -15.78
N PHE A 176 -17.85 -1.44 -15.24
CA PHE A 176 -17.32 -1.25 -13.89
C PHE A 176 -18.00 -2.12 -12.82
N PRO A 177 -19.34 -2.20 -12.71
CA PRO A 177 -19.97 -3.00 -11.65
C PRO A 177 -19.67 -4.51 -11.66
N VAL A 178 -19.30 -5.05 -12.82
CA VAL A 178 -18.91 -6.45 -12.98
C VAL A 178 -17.40 -6.58 -12.80
N ARG A 179 -16.64 -5.79 -13.55
CA ARG A 179 -15.18 -5.84 -13.58
C ARG A 179 -14.54 -5.43 -12.26
N SER A 180 -15.16 -4.52 -11.51
CA SER A 180 -14.70 -4.15 -10.17
C SER A 180 -14.63 -5.35 -9.25
N LYS A 181 -15.60 -6.26 -9.32
CA LYS A 181 -15.63 -7.48 -8.48
C LYS A 181 -14.54 -8.46 -8.89
N GLU A 182 -14.32 -8.62 -10.19
CA GLU A 182 -13.26 -9.48 -10.72
C GLU A 182 -11.88 -9.01 -10.25
N PHE A 183 -11.61 -7.71 -10.32
CA PHE A 183 -10.34 -7.17 -9.83
C PHE A 183 -10.22 -7.11 -8.31
N GLU A 184 -11.32 -6.94 -7.57
CA GLU A 184 -11.35 -7.10 -6.11
C GLU A 184 -10.92 -8.52 -5.70
N GLU A 185 -11.39 -9.56 -6.40
CA GLU A 185 -10.99 -10.94 -6.13
C GLU A 185 -9.50 -11.17 -6.40
N ILE A 186 -8.98 -10.59 -7.48
CA ILE A 186 -7.55 -10.63 -7.83
C ILE A 186 -6.71 -9.90 -6.77
N GLU A 187 -7.07 -8.66 -6.41
CA GLU A 187 -6.41 -7.87 -5.37
C GLU A 187 -6.39 -8.65 -4.06
N ALA A 188 -7.52 -9.22 -3.64
CA ALA A 188 -7.65 -9.91 -2.37
C ALA A 188 -6.77 -11.17 -2.29
N ALA A 189 -6.54 -11.85 -3.42
CA ALA A 189 -5.62 -12.98 -3.51
C ALA A 189 -4.16 -12.53 -3.41
N LEU A 190 -3.78 -11.46 -4.14
CA LEU A 190 -2.42 -10.91 -4.10
C LEU A 190 -2.09 -10.34 -2.71
N TYR A 191 -3.02 -9.60 -2.10
CA TYR A 191 -2.89 -9.09 -0.74
C TYR A 191 -2.73 -10.22 0.29
N GLN A 192 -3.45 -11.34 0.10
CA GLN A 192 -3.30 -12.50 0.97
C GLN A 192 -1.89 -13.11 0.91
N ASN A 193 -1.23 -13.06 -0.25
CA ASN A 193 0.17 -13.51 -0.37
C ASN A 193 1.10 -12.64 0.49
N PHE A 194 0.92 -11.32 0.46
CA PHE A 194 1.65 -10.38 1.30
C PHE A 194 1.40 -10.62 2.79
N ILE A 195 0.13 -10.74 3.22
CA ILE A 195 -0.21 -11.02 4.63
C ILE A 195 0.32 -12.38 5.10
N GLY A 196 0.33 -13.38 4.21
CA GLY A 196 0.94 -14.66 4.46
C GLY A 196 2.46 -14.57 4.67
N ALA A 197 3.16 -13.76 3.87
CA ALA A 197 4.59 -13.49 4.03
C ALA A 197 4.88 -12.77 5.35
N LEU A 198 4.12 -11.71 5.66
CA LEU A 198 4.26 -10.96 6.91
C LEU A 198 4.09 -11.86 8.13
N SER A 199 3.07 -12.73 8.11
CA SER A 199 2.83 -13.69 9.20
C SER A 199 4.00 -14.65 9.39
N ARG A 200 4.60 -15.14 8.28
CA ARG A 200 5.77 -16.02 8.33
C ARG A 200 7.01 -15.31 8.85
N GLU A 201 7.28 -14.09 8.39
CA GLU A 201 8.43 -13.31 8.84
C GLU A 201 8.35 -13.05 10.36
N LEU A 202 7.20 -12.57 10.84
CA LEU A 202 6.97 -12.37 12.28
C LEU A 202 7.08 -13.68 13.08
N GLY A 203 6.56 -14.79 12.53
CA GLY A 203 6.69 -16.13 13.14
C GLY A 203 8.14 -16.60 13.24
N GLY A 204 8.92 -16.46 12.17
CA GLY A 204 10.33 -16.83 12.11
C GLY A 204 11.20 -16.02 13.07
N MET A 205 10.93 -14.72 13.23
CA MET A 205 11.62 -13.88 14.21
C MET A 205 11.36 -14.31 15.66
N ALA A 206 10.18 -14.86 15.97
CA ALA A 206 9.88 -15.40 17.30
C ALA A 206 10.73 -16.63 17.64
N ALA A 207 10.98 -17.51 16.66
CA ALA A 207 11.73 -18.74 16.87
C ALA A 207 13.22 -18.49 17.14
N ILE A 208 13.81 -17.44 16.54
CA ILE A 208 15.22 -17.05 16.74
C ILE A 208 15.43 -16.39 18.11
N ALA A 209 14.40 -15.73 18.67
CA ALA A 209 14.46 -15.05 19.95
C ALA A 209 14.38 -15.99 21.17
N THR A 210 14.05 -17.29 20.98
CA THR A 210 14.10 -18.28 22.05
C THR A 210 15.55 -18.70 22.32
N PRO A 211 16.15 -18.40 23.49
CA PRO A 211 17.47 -18.90 23.80
C PRO A 211 17.40 -20.43 23.92
N VAL A 212 18.34 -21.11 23.27
CA VAL A 212 18.65 -22.51 23.57
C VAL A 212 18.95 -22.56 25.07
N SER A 213 18.00 -23.10 25.84
CA SER A 213 18.25 -23.38 27.25
C SER A 213 19.36 -24.41 27.33
N ALA A 214 20.35 -24.12 28.18
CA ALA A 214 21.64 -24.80 28.33
C ALA A 214 21.55 -26.32 28.46
#